data_AF-K6HAJ3-F1
#
_entry.id   AF-K6HAJ3-F1
#
_cell.length_a   1.000
_cell.length_b   1.000
_cell.length_c   1.000
_cell.angle_alpha   90.00
_cell.angle_beta   90.00
_cell.angle_gamma   90.00
#
_symmetry.space_group_name_H-M   'P 1'
#
loop_
_entity.id
_entity.type
_entity.pdbx_description
1 polymer ?
#
loop_
_entity_poly.entity_id
_entity_poly.type
_entity_poly.pdbx_seq_one_letter_code
_entity_poly.pdbx_strand_id
1 'polypeptide(L)'
;MDHELERFKTDVDLIAFAASRGYVSDRRESSQNCEVMRTTNGDKIVIVKHLDNKGAEHWVYYCVRDARDNGTVIDFLQWRGGGTLGHIRKTLRDWLGSPRPAPAGVTIRKLLPVSHDRAAVLLAWERARPCLNIPYLTARGLGPEVLILPQFAPCIRTDERGNALFPHYDWEGLCGFEVKNKGFTGFSAGGAKGLWFSKAKAGASRLVLAESAIDAMSYHVVNPDAEARYLSIGGTMNHGQPELIRSAMEKLPPGSEVILAFDYDEGGEALTEEVTALAPSSIRVRRVLPPVGMGKDWNEVLKQQKGIVDPVCAPTVGSEFGKTPPASTVAPPRKARWPRPKNKR
;
A
#
# COMPACT_ATOMS: atom_id res chain seq x y z
N MET A 1 -32.04 -20.85 3.48
CA MET A 1 -31.55 -19.45 3.44
C MET A 1 -32.71 -18.59 3.00
N ASP A 2 -33.01 -17.49 3.69
CA ASP A 2 -34.16 -16.65 3.36
C ASP A 2 -33.84 -15.80 2.11
N HIS A 3 -34.47 -16.13 1.00
CA HIS A 3 -34.25 -15.51 -0.31
C HIS A 3 -34.50 -13.98 -0.27
N GLU A 4 -35.38 -13.51 0.61
CA GLU A 4 -35.63 -12.07 0.75
C GLU A 4 -34.41 -11.35 1.33
N LEU A 5 -33.79 -11.91 2.37
CA LEU A 5 -32.62 -11.30 3.00
C LEU A 5 -31.43 -11.27 2.06
N GLU A 6 -31.22 -12.32 1.25
CA GLU A 6 -30.16 -12.32 0.25
C GLU A 6 -30.37 -11.23 -0.81
N ARG A 7 -31.60 -11.05 -1.31
CA ARG A 7 -31.91 -9.94 -2.23
C ARG A 7 -31.64 -8.57 -1.63
N PHE A 8 -31.92 -8.35 -0.34
CA PHE A 8 -31.61 -7.04 0.25
C PHE A 8 -30.12 -6.71 0.22
N LYS A 9 -29.23 -7.71 0.33
CA LYS A 9 -27.78 -7.49 0.27
C LYS A 9 -27.31 -7.06 -1.12
N THR A 10 -28.09 -7.35 -2.16
CA THR A 10 -27.75 -7.04 -3.56
C THR A 10 -28.49 -5.81 -4.08
N ASP A 11 -29.79 -5.74 -3.82
CA ASP A 11 -30.71 -4.80 -4.46
C ASP A 11 -30.74 -3.45 -3.75
N VAL A 12 -30.39 -3.42 -2.46
CA VAL A 12 -30.26 -2.16 -1.72
C VAL A 12 -28.87 -1.60 -1.95
N ASP A 13 -28.78 -0.57 -2.78
CA ASP A 13 -27.58 0.25 -2.91
C ASP A 13 -27.22 0.84 -1.53
N LEU A 14 -26.18 0.29 -0.92
CA LEU A 14 -25.79 0.63 0.44
C LEU A 14 -25.23 2.06 0.55
N ILE A 15 -24.68 2.61 -0.55
CA ILE A 15 -24.20 4.00 -0.61
C ILE A 15 -25.40 4.93 -0.55
N ALA A 16 -26.40 4.71 -1.41
CA ALA A 16 -27.63 5.49 -1.43
C ALA A 16 -28.39 5.38 -0.10
N PHE A 17 -28.41 4.17 0.47
CA PHE A 17 -29.05 3.91 1.74
C PHE A 17 -28.35 4.65 2.89
N ALA A 18 -27.03 4.53 3.00
CA ALA A 18 -26.25 5.25 4.01
C ALA A 18 -26.38 6.77 3.85
N ALA A 19 -26.37 7.28 2.62
CA ALA A 19 -26.59 8.70 2.34
C ALA A 19 -27.94 9.20 2.90
N SER A 20 -29.01 8.41 2.74
CA SER A 20 -30.33 8.74 3.32
C SER A 20 -30.35 8.78 4.85
N ARG A 21 -29.31 8.23 5.50
CA ARG A 21 -29.12 8.21 6.95
C ARG A 21 -28.09 9.24 7.43
N GLY A 22 -27.76 10.23 6.61
CA GLY A 22 -26.89 11.35 6.99
C GLY A 22 -25.40 11.10 6.79
N TYR A 23 -25.02 10.04 6.08
CA TYR A 23 -23.65 9.85 5.64
C TYR A 23 -23.35 10.66 4.38
N VAL A 24 -22.17 11.27 4.33
CA VAL A 24 -21.68 12.06 3.19
C VAL A 24 -20.43 11.40 2.64
N SER A 25 -20.34 11.31 1.31
CA SER A 25 -19.20 10.77 0.58
C SER A 25 -17.93 11.60 0.81
N ASP A 26 -16.85 10.93 1.18
CA ASP A 26 -15.49 11.47 1.21
C ASP A 26 -14.78 11.16 -0.12
N ARG A 27 -15.03 12.00 -1.12
CA ARG A 27 -14.53 11.81 -2.49
C ARG A 27 -13.01 11.70 -2.60
N ARG A 28 -12.25 12.16 -1.59
CA ARG A 28 -10.78 12.11 -1.58
C ARG A 28 -10.28 10.73 -1.17
N GLU A 29 -11.02 10.03 -0.32
CA GLU A 29 -10.69 8.68 0.16
C GLU A 29 -11.47 7.60 -0.59
N SER A 30 -12.57 7.94 -1.29
CA SER A 30 -13.29 7.03 -2.18
C SER A 30 -12.53 6.74 -3.48
N SER A 31 -12.67 5.51 -3.98
CA SER A 31 -12.04 5.02 -5.21
C SER A 31 -13.08 4.36 -6.13
N GLN A 32 -12.64 3.59 -7.12
CA GLN A 32 -13.52 2.72 -7.89
C GLN A 32 -13.91 1.44 -7.15
N ASN A 33 -13.14 1.05 -6.13
CA ASN A 33 -13.33 -0.20 -5.38
C ASN A 33 -14.10 0.00 -4.07
N CYS A 34 -14.13 1.21 -3.55
CA CYS A 34 -14.80 1.54 -2.30
C CYS A 34 -15.35 2.97 -2.29
N GLU A 35 -16.41 3.16 -1.51
CA GLU A 35 -16.95 4.46 -1.15
C GLU A 35 -16.71 4.70 0.34
N VAL A 36 -15.93 5.72 0.67
CA VAL A 36 -15.71 6.15 2.05
C VAL A 36 -16.76 7.19 2.39
N MET A 37 -17.50 6.99 3.48
CA MET A 37 -18.55 7.91 3.90
C MET A 37 -18.44 8.26 5.38
N ARG A 38 -18.84 9.49 5.73
CA ARG A 38 -18.71 10.04 7.08
C ARG A 38 -19.99 10.72 7.54
N THR A 39 -20.24 10.71 8.84
CA THR A 39 -21.27 11.58 9.45
C THR A 39 -20.61 12.78 10.13
N THR A 40 -21.40 13.84 10.41
CA THR A 40 -20.94 15.00 11.20
C THR A 40 -20.50 14.62 12.60
N ASN A 41 -21.02 13.51 13.13
CA ASN A 41 -20.70 13.00 14.47
C ASN A 41 -19.40 12.17 14.50
N GLY A 42 -18.68 12.10 13.37
CA GLY A 42 -17.35 11.49 13.30
C GLY A 42 -17.33 10.01 12.95
N ASP A 43 -18.49 9.40 12.68
CA ASP A 43 -18.56 8.03 12.14
C ASP A 43 -17.90 7.99 10.74
N LYS A 44 -17.17 6.91 10.45
CA LYS A 44 -16.47 6.69 9.18
C LYS A 44 -16.67 5.23 8.79
N ILE A 45 -17.32 5.02 7.65
CA ILE A 45 -17.55 3.71 7.05
C ILE A 45 -16.89 3.61 5.68
N VAL A 46 -16.47 2.41 5.32
CA VAL A 46 -16.02 2.04 3.98
C VAL A 46 -17.04 1.07 3.41
N ILE A 47 -17.68 1.43 2.30
CA ILE A 47 -18.62 0.58 1.59
C ILE A 47 -17.92 -0.01 0.37
N VAL A 48 -18.09 -1.30 0.16
CA VAL A 48 -17.54 -2.05 -0.97
C VAL A 48 -18.63 -2.93 -1.59
N LYS A 49 -18.40 -3.33 -2.83
CA LYS A 49 -19.16 -4.42 -3.45
C LYS A 49 -18.31 -5.68 -3.39
N HIS A 50 -18.68 -6.63 -2.54
CA HIS A 50 -17.96 -7.89 -2.40
C HIS A 50 -18.31 -8.84 -3.53
N LEU A 51 -17.29 -9.50 -4.09
CA LEU A 51 -17.41 -10.65 -4.95
C LEU A 51 -17.12 -11.91 -4.14
N ASP A 52 -18.11 -12.80 -4.00
CA ASP A 52 -17.91 -14.07 -3.30
C ASP A 52 -17.25 -15.13 -4.20
N ASN A 53 -16.87 -16.26 -3.60
CA ASN A 53 -16.19 -17.36 -4.30
C ASN A 53 -17.08 -18.04 -5.37
N LYS A 54 -18.37 -17.73 -5.43
CA LYS A 54 -19.33 -18.24 -6.42
C LYS A 54 -19.63 -17.19 -7.50
N GLY A 55 -18.97 -16.03 -7.46
CA GLY A 55 -19.18 -14.93 -8.39
C GLY A 55 -20.41 -14.06 -8.10
N ALA A 56 -21.05 -14.23 -6.94
CA ALA A 56 -22.17 -13.39 -6.53
C ALA A 56 -21.66 -12.11 -5.86
N GLU A 57 -22.28 -10.99 -6.24
CA GLU A 57 -21.93 -9.67 -5.74
C GLU A 57 -22.91 -9.21 -4.66
N HIS A 58 -22.42 -8.66 -3.56
CA HIS A 58 -23.27 -8.03 -2.55
C HIS A 58 -22.60 -6.85 -1.86
N TRP A 59 -23.39 -5.96 -1.29
CA TRP A 59 -22.90 -4.78 -0.59
C TRP A 59 -22.47 -5.11 0.83
N VAL A 60 -21.30 -4.60 1.21
CA VAL A 60 -20.76 -4.70 2.56
C VAL A 60 -20.25 -3.33 2.99
N TYR A 61 -20.52 -2.96 4.23
CA TYR A 61 -19.89 -1.82 4.89
C TYR A 61 -18.94 -2.29 5.98
N TYR A 62 -17.94 -1.46 6.24
CA TYR A 62 -17.02 -1.63 7.34
C TYR A 62 -16.90 -0.33 8.14
N CYS A 63 -17.18 -0.38 9.44
CA CYS A 63 -16.83 0.71 10.33
C CYS A 63 -15.31 0.73 10.55
N VAL A 64 -14.71 1.88 10.30
CA VAL A 64 -13.27 2.08 10.48
C VAL A 64 -12.92 2.03 11.97
N ARG A 65 -13.83 2.47 12.85
CA ARG A 65 -13.58 2.67 14.29
C ARG A 65 -13.97 1.48 15.17
N ASP A 66 -14.92 0.65 14.76
CA ASP A 66 -15.34 -0.55 15.51
C ASP A 66 -15.33 -1.78 14.60
N ALA A 67 -14.42 -2.72 14.88
CA ALA A 67 -14.28 -3.96 14.11
C ALA A 67 -15.47 -4.93 14.24
N ARG A 68 -16.47 -4.63 15.08
CA ARG A 68 -17.72 -5.40 15.19
C ARG A 68 -18.87 -4.79 14.38
N ASP A 69 -18.81 -3.49 14.08
CA ASP A 69 -19.81 -2.75 13.31
C ASP A 69 -19.53 -2.85 11.81
N ASN A 70 -19.75 -4.04 11.24
CA ASN A 70 -19.47 -4.33 9.84
C ASN A 70 -20.47 -5.37 9.33
N GLY A 71 -20.75 -5.39 8.04
CA GLY A 71 -21.62 -6.39 7.43
C GLY A 71 -22.45 -5.84 6.28
N THR A 72 -23.62 -6.41 6.08
CA THR A 72 -24.57 -6.04 5.03
C THR A 72 -25.47 -4.89 5.46
N VAL A 73 -26.40 -4.46 4.60
CA VAL A 73 -27.42 -3.46 4.97
C VAL A 73 -28.29 -3.88 6.16
N ILE A 74 -28.44 -5.19 6.40
CA ILE A 74 -29.18 -5.73 7.55
C ILE A 74 -28.39 -5.42 8.83
N ASP A 75 -27.11 -5.78 8.85
CA ASP A 75 -26.21 -5.53 9.98
C ASP A 75 -26.10 -4.03 10.25
N PHE A 76 -25.99 -3.22 9.18
CA PHE A 76 -25.97 -1.76 9.26
C PHE A 76 -27.19 -1.22 10.03
N LEU A 77 -28.38 -1.70 9.69
CA LEU A 77 -29.60 -1.30 10.40
C LEU A 77 -29.63 -1.81 11.84
N GLN A 78 -29.17 -3.03 12.11
CA GLN A 78 -29.09 -3.56 13.47
C GLN A 78 -28.21 -2.68 14.36
N TRP A 79 -27.02 -2.31 13.88
CA TRP A 79 -26.09 -1.44 14.60
C TRP A 79 -26.60 -0.01 14.77
N ARG A 80 -27.46 0.47 13.86
CA ARG A 80 -28.10 1.78 13.95
C ARG A 80 -29.49 1.73 14.60
N GLY A 81 -29.78 0.71 15.43
CA GLY A 81 -30.97 0.64 16.27
C GLY A 81 -32.26 0.28 15.52
N GLY A 82 -32.16 -0.39 14.37
CA GLY A 82 -33.28 -0.78 13.51
C GLY A 82 -34.25 -1.81 14.11
N GLY A 83 -34.00 -2.27 15.34
CA GLY A 83 -34.88 -3.17 16.08
C GLY A 83 -34.84 -4.62 15.61
N THR A 84 -35.98 -5.30 15.67
CA THR A 84 -36.08 -6.71 15.31
C THR A 84 -35.96 -6.92 13.79
N LEU A 85 -35.61 -8.14 13.36
CA LEU A 85 -35.48 -8.47 11.94
C LEU A 85 -36.77 -8.16 11.13
N GLY A 86 -37.95 -8.25 11.75
CA GLY A 86 -39.22 -7.85 11.13
C GLY A 86 -39.30 -6.36 10.80
N HIS A 87 -38.82 -5.49 11.71
CA HIS A 87 -38.74 -4.04 11.48
C HIS A 87 -37.74 -3.70 10.38
N ILE A 88 -36.61 -4.41 10.35
CA ILE A 88 -35.60 -4.27 9.30
C ILE A 88 -36.17 -4.64 7.93
N ARG A 89 -36.83 -5.80 7.80
CA ARG A 89 -37.50 -6.20 6.55
C ARG A 89 -38.52 -5.17 6.09
N LYS A 90 -39.33 -4.63 7.01
CA LYS A 90 -40.29 -3.56 6.67
C LYS A 90 -39.56 -2.33 6.12
N THR A 91 -38.54 -1.87 6.82
CA THR A 91 -37.72 -0.72 6.42
C THR A 91 -37.09 -0.90 5.04
N LEU A 92 -36.54 -2.08 4.74
CA LEU A 92 -35.89 -2.37 3.46
C LEU A 92 -36.89 -2.58 2.31
N ARG A 93 -38.06 -3.16 2.57
CA ARG A 93 -39.16 -3.22 1.58
C ARG A 93 -39.68 -1.85 1.23
N ASP A 94 -39.93 -1.02 2.25
CA ASP A 94 -40.32 0.37 2.06
C ASP A 94 -39.22 1.13 1.30
N TRP A 95 -37.94 0.76 1.53
CA TRP A 95 -36.82 1.30 0.78
C TRP A 95 -36.90 0.97 -0.72
N LEU A 96 -37.08 -0.31 -1.07
CA LEU A 96 -37.09 -0.75 -2.46
C LEU A 96 -38.38 -0.36 -3.21
N GLY A 97 -39.50 -0.22 -2.50
CA GLY A 97 -40.81 0.09 -3.09
C GLY A 97 -41.11 1.58 -3.33
N SER A 98 -40.26 2.50 -2.85
CA SER A 98 -40.53 3.95 -2.93
C SER A 98 -39.65 4.65 -3.97
N PRO A 99 -40.22 5.44 -4.90
CA PRO A 99 -39.46 6.25 -5.84
C PRO A 99 -38.67 7.36 -5.12
N ARG A 100 -37.34 7.27 -5.21
CA ARG A 100 -36.30 8.21 -4.76
C ARG A 100 -36.06 9.40 -5.71
N PRO A 101 -36.24 10.71 -5.39
CA PRO A 101 -35.45 11.70 -6.11
C PRO A 101 -33.97 11.41 -5.81
N ALA A 102 -33.11 11.44 -6.84
CA ALA A 102 -31.68 11.27 -6.63
C ALA A 102 -31.21 12.31 -5.60
N PRO A 103 -30.49 11.91 -4.53
CA PRO A 103 -30.04 12.87 -3.53
C PRO A 103 -29.25 13.98 -4.22
N ALA A 104 -29.75 15.22 -4.10
CA ALA A 104 -29.20 16.37 -4.81
C ALA A 104 -27.71 16.53 -4.45
N GLY A 105 -26.84 16.52 -5.46
CA GLY A 105 -25.39 16.66 -5.28
C GLY A 105 -24.60 15.38 -5.00
N VAL A 106 -25.25 14.21 -4.90
CA VAL A 106 -24.57 12.92 -4.71
C VAL A 106 -24.44 12.22 -6.07
N THR A 107 -23.25 12.30 -6.68
CA THR A 107 -22.88 11.38 -7.76
C THR A 107 -22.58 10.02 -7.15
N ILE A 108 -23.57 9.13 -7.16
CA ILE A 108 -23.39 7.74 -6.70
C ILE A 108 -22.47 7.05 -7.71
N ARG A 109 -21.27 6.64 -7.26
CA ARG A 109 -20.32 5.89 -8.09
C ARG A 109 -20.74 4.43 -8.14
N LYS A 110 -20.72 3.85 -9.34
CA LYS A 110 -20.82 2.40 -9.50
C LYS A 110 -19.48 1.80 -9.07
N LEU A 111 -19.46 1.09 -7.94
CA LEU A 111 -18.26 0.40 -7.49
C LEU A 111 -17.97 -0.84 -8.34
N LEU A 112 -16.69 -1.08 -8.59
CA LEU A 112 -16.18 -2.34 -9.11
C LEU A 112 -16.11 -3.37 -7.97
N PRO A 113 -16.58 -4.61 -8.19
CA PRO A 113 -16.49 -5.66 -7.18
C PRO A 113 -15.05 -5.94 -6.74
N VAL A 114 -14.88 -6.33 -5.49
CA VAL A 114 -13.60 -6.70 -4.91
C VAL A 114 -13.65 -8.03 -4.18
N SER A 115 -12.53 -8.74 -4.15
CA SER A 115 -12.34 -9.90 -3.30
C SER A 115 -12.37 -9.51 -1.82
N HIS A 116 -12.60 -10.50 -0.96
CA HIS A 116 -12.51 -10.33 0.49
C HIS A 116 -11.15 -9.77 0.92
N ASP A 117 -10.05 -10.27 0.34
CA ASP A 117 -8.71 -9.84 0.72
C ASP A 117 -8.44 -8.39 0.30
N ARG A 118 -8.87 -7.98 -0.89
CA ARG A 118 -8.74 -6.57 -1.32
C ARG A 118 -9.60 -5.64 -0.47
N ALA A 119 -10.79 -6.07 -0.05
CA ALA A 119 -11.61 -5.31 0.89
C ALA A 119 -10.92 -5.14 2.26
N ALA A 120 -10.25 -6.19 2.76
CA ALA A 120 -9.45 -6.12 3.98
C ALA A 120 -8.28 -5.13 3.86
N VAL A 121 -7.59 -5.10 2.70
CA VAL A 121 -6.55 -4.11 2.39
C VAL A 121 -7.10 -2.69 2.41
N LEU A 122 -8.23 -2.44 1.73
CA LEU A 122 -8.89 -1.13 1.69
C LEU A 122 -9.27 -0.66 3.09
N LEU A 123 -9.84 -1.53 3.92
CA LEU A 123 -10.20 -1.21 5.30
C LEU A 123 -8.97 -0.92 6.16
N ALA A 124 -7.92 -1.74 6.06
CA ALA A 124 -6.69 -1.53 6.82
C ALA A 124 -6.02 -0.21 6.43
N TRP A 125 -6.02 0.14 5.14
CA TRP A 125 -5.56 1.42 4.65
C TRP A 125 -6.38 2.58 5.23
N GLU A 126 -7.71 2.48 5.22
CA GLU A 126 -8.62 3.52 5.72
C GLU A 126 -8.64 3.70 7.25
N ARG A 127 -8.18 2.69 7.99
CA ARG A 127 -7.87 2.77 9.42
C ARG A 127 -6.56 3.51 9.70
N ALA A 128 -5.59 3.40 8.80
CA ALA A 128 -4.33 4.10 8.94
C ALA A 128 -4.51 5.61 8.80
N ARG A 129 -3.71 6.37 9.55
CA ARG A 129 -3.76 7.83 9.58
C ARG A 129 -2.72 8.44 8.63
N PRO A 130 -2.87 9.70 8.21
CA PRO A 130 -1.80 10.41 7.50
C PRO A 130 -0.48 10.33 8.27
N CYS A 131 0.60 10.01 7.57
CA CYS A 131 1.92 9.92 8.18
C CYS A 131 2.59 11.30 8.18
N LEU A 132 2.49 12.04 9.28
CA LEU A 132 3.06 13.39 9.39
C LEU A 132 4.46 13.39 10.01
N ASN A 133 4.70 12.46 10.93
CA ASN A 133 5.97 12.27 11.60
C ASN A 133 5.98 10.89 12.27
N ILE A 134 6.98 10.07 11.99
CA ILE A 134 7.29 8.88 12.78
C ILE A 134 8.80 8.75 12.99
N PRO A 135 9.26 8.25 14.15
CA PRO A 135 10.69 8.14 14.46
C PRO A 135 11.46 7.35 13.41
N TYR A 136 10.85 6.29 12.86
CA TYR A 136 11.47 5.43 11.86
C TYR A 136 11.90 6.20 10.59
N LEU A 137 11.00 7.01 10.01
CA LEU A 137 11.31 7.76 8.78
C LEU A 137 12.20 8.97 9.06
N THR A 138 12.01 9.63 10.20
CA THR A 138 12.87 10.74 10.64
C THR A 138 14.32 10.27 10.79
N ALA A 139 14.54 9.10 11.38
CA ALA A 139 15.87 8.47 11.48
C ALA A 139 16.45 8.03 10.12
N ARG A 140 15.67 8.10 9.04
CA ARG A 140 16.11 7.88 7.65
C ARG A 140 16.23 9.18 6.86
N GLY A 141 16.17 10.33 7.53
CA GLY A 141 16.25 11.65 6.89
C GLY A 141 14.96 12.11 6.23
N LEU A 142 13.85 11.38 6.40
CA LEU A 142 12.54 11.70 5.86
C LEU A 142 11.65 12.25 7.00
N GLY A 143 11.88 13.51 7.34
CA GLY A 143 11.14 14.22 8.39
C GLY A 143 9.84 14.86 7.90
N PRO A 144 9.13 15.59 8.77
CA PRO A 144 7.87 16.25 8.45
C PRO A 144 7.94 17.12 7.19
N GLU A 145 9.08 17.76 6.92
CA GLU A 145 9.31 18.61 5.74
C GLU A 145 9.11 17.86 4.42
N VAL A 146 9.35 16.55 4.39
CA VAL A 146 9.15 15.68 3.22
C VAL A 146 7.76 15.05 3.25
N LEU A 147 7.32 14.60 4.43
CA LEU A 147 6.06 13.87 4.60
C LEU A 147 4.82 14.73 4.33
N ILE A 148 4.90 16.04 4.53
CA ILE A 148 3.80 16.96 4.21
C ILE A 148 3.77 17.41 2.75
N LEU A 149 4.79 17.06 1.95
CA LEU A 149 4.83 17.47 0.54
C LEU A 149 3.60 16.92 -0.21
N PRO A 150 2.91 17.72 -1.03
CA PRO A 150 1.70 17.30 -1.73
C PRO A 150 1.86 16.02 -2.55
N GLN A 151 3.05 15.77 -3.09
CA GLN A 151 3.38 14.56 -3.84
C GLN A 151 3.48 13.29 -2.99
N PHE A 152 3.83 13.39 -1.71
CA PHE A 152 4.09 12.24 -0.84
C PHE A 152 3.05 12.05 0.26
N ALA A 153 2.50 13.12 0.82
CA ALA A 153 1.50 13.06 1.89
C ALA A 153 0.33 12.06 1.65
N PRO A 154 -0.26 11.94 0.43
CA PRO A 154 -1.31 10.96 0.18
C PRO A 154 -0.80 9.54 -0.10
N CYS A 155 0.51 9.37 -0.27
CA CYS A 155 1.16 8.13 -0.69
C CYS A 155 1.90 7.45 0.47
N ILE A 156 1.65 7.89 1.71
CA ILE A 156 2.17 7.26 2.91
C ILE A 156 1.18 7.42 4.07
N ARG A 157 0.93 6.33 4.79
CA ARG A 157 0.12 6.34 6.02
C ARG A 157 0.88 5.69 7.15
N THR A 158 0.37 5.82 8.36
CA THR A 158 0.89 5.12 9.53
C THR A 158 -0.22 4.39 10.26
N ASP A 159 0.04 3.14 10.62
CA ASP A 159 -0.91 2.33 11.39
C ASP A 159 -0.85 2.63 12.89
N GLU A 160 -1.70 1.97 13.67
CA GLU A 160 -1.76 2.11 15.13
C GLU A 160 -0.50 1.64 15.84
N ARG A 161 0.33 0.83 15.17
CA ARG A 161 1.62 0.33 15.70
C ARG A 161 2.78 1.27 15.38
N GLY A 162 2.52 2.39 14.70
CA GLY A 162 3.54 3.34 14.30
C GLY A 162 4.40 2.87 13.13
N ASN A 163 3.94 1.89 12.34
CA ASN A 163 4.61 1.49 11.12
C ASN A 163 4.36 2.51 10.00
N ALA A 164 5.31 2.64 9.07
CA ALA A 164 5.10 3.33 7.80
C ALA A 164 4.40 2.39 6.81
N LEU A 165 3.34 2.85 6.17
CA LEU A 165 2.61 2.12 5.14
C LEU A 165 2.80 2.79 3.78
N PHE A 166 3.28 2.04 2.79
CA PHE A 166 3.47 2.50 1.42
C PHE A 166 2.52 1.74 0.48
N PRO A 167 1.49 2.40 -0.10
CA PRO A 167 0.45 1.74 -0.86
C PRO A 167 0.94 1.26 -2.23
N HIS A 168 0.55 0.05 -2.60
CA HIS A 168 0.76 -0.55 -3.90
C HIS A 168 -0.54 -0.58 -4.69
N TYR A 169 -0.43 -0.28 -5.97
CA TYR A 169 -1.56 -0.25 -6.90
C TYR A 169 -1.32 -1.15 -8.10
N ASP A 170 -2.40 -1.78 -8.56
CA ASP A 170 -2.49 -2.50 -9.83
C ASP A 170 -3.58 -1.87 -10.72
N TRP A 171 -3.96 -2.59 -11.78
CA TRP A 171 -5.00 -2.17 -12.72
C TRP A 171 -6.39 -1.97 -12.07
N GLU A 172 -6.65 -2.69 -10.99
CA GLU A 172 -7.93 -2.65 -10.28
C GLU A 172 -7.96 -1.59 -9.19
N GLY A 173 -6.80 -1.12 -8.71
CA GLY A 173 -6.70 -0.06 -7.70
C GLY A 173 -5.73 -0.44 -6.57
N LEU A 174 -6.01 0.01 -5.35
CA LEU A 174 -5.19 -0.35 -4.18
C LEU A 174 -5.24 -1.87 -4.00
N CYS A 175 -4.08 -2.52 -4.06
CA CYS A 175 -3.97 -3.98 -4.00
C CYS A 175 -3.15 -4.48 -2.82
N GLY A 176 -2.37 -3.62 -2.18
CA GLY A 176 -1.60 -3.95 -0.98
C GLY A 176 -0.82 -2.74 -0.48
N PHE A 177 0.01 -2.94 0.54
CA PHE A 177 0.98 -1.93 0.97
C PHE A 177 2.19 -2.58 1.66
N GLU A 178 3.38 -2.02 1.43
CA GLU A 178 4.56 -2.34 2.24
C GLU A 178 4.41 -1.76 3.65
N VAL A 179 4.89 -2.50 4.65
CA VAL A 179 4.92 -2.09 6.05
C VAL A 179 6.37 -2.01 6.49
N LYS A 180 6.83 -0.83 6.90
CA LYS A 180 8.23 -0.60 7.29
C LYS A 180 8.32 -0.01 8.69
N ASN A 181 9.25 -0.52 9.49
CA ASN A 181 9.63 0.05 10.77
C ASN A 181 11.06 -0.36 11.13
N LYS A 182 11.58 0.12 12.27
CA LYS A 182 12.92 -0.25 12.75
C LYS A 182 12.98 -1.76 13.00
N GLY A 183 13.86 -2.46 12.28
CA GLY A 183 14.02 -3.91 12.40
C GLY A 183 12.83 -4.72 11.88
N PHE A 184 11.91 -4.10 11.12
CA PHE A 184 10.73 -4.77 10.60
C PHE A 184 10.46 -4.36 9.15
N THR A 185 10.23 -5.36 8.30
CA THR A 185 9.68 -5.19 6.96
C THR A 185 8.62 -6.26 6.76
N GLY A 186 7.46 -5.86 6.26
CA GLY A 186 6.35 -6.75 5.95
C GLY A 186 5.50 -6.20 4.81
N PHE A 187 4.41 -6.91 4.54
CA PHE A 187 3.43 -6.53 3.53
C PHE A 187 2.02 -6.74 4.11
N SER A 188 1.05 -5.98 3.62
CA SER A 188 -0.35 -6.09 4.03
C SER A 188 -0.87 -7.53 3.88
N ALA A 189 -1.48 -8.08 4.92
CA ALA A 189 -2.10 -9.41 4.85
C ALA A 189 -3.21 -9.45 3.79
N GLY A 190 -3.21 -10.49 2.95
CA GLY A 190 -4.13 -10.62 1.81
C GLY A 190 -3.83 -9.66 0.64
N GLY A 191 -2.83 -8.78 0.77
CA GLY A 191 -2.47 -7.86 -0.30
C GLY A 191 -1.59 -8.50 -1.37
N ALA A 192 -1.65 -7.93 -2.56
CA ALA A 192 -0.78 -8.23 -3.69
C ALA A 192 0.21 -7.10 -3.94
N LYS A 193 1.37 -7.46 -4.50
CA LYS A 193 2.42 -6.51 -4.85
C LYS A 193 2.10 -5.83 -6.19
N GLY A 194 1.73 -4.57 -6.14
CA GLY A 194 1.63 -3.64 -7.29
C GLY A 194 2.82 -2.69 -7.34
N LEU A 195 2.62 -1.45 -7.82
CA LEU A 195 3.61 -0.37 -7.74
C LEU A 195 3.22 0.66 -6.68
N TRP A 196 4.20 1.17 -5.94
CA TRP A 196 4.02 2.42 -5.20
C TRP A 196 4.24 3.61 -6.14
N PHE A 197 3.49 4.69 -5.95
CA PHE A 197 3.68 5.91 -6.72
C PHE A 197 3.36 7.17 -5.92
N SER A 198 4.09 8.24 -6.20
CA SER A 198 3.81 9.60 -5.71
C SER A 198 2.76 10.31 -6.57
N LYS A 199 2.11 11.35 -6.03
CA LYS A 199 1.34 12.27 -6.88
C LYS A 199 2.30 13.11 -7.72
N ALA A 200 1.81 13.54 -8.88
CA ALA A 200 2.56 14.35 -9.82
C ALA A 200 1.69 15.52 -10.27
N LYS A 201 2.32 16.63 -10.67
CA LYS A 201 1.61 17.69 -11.39
C LYS A 201 1.13 17.17 -12.74
N ALA A 202 0.06 17.76 -13.24
CA ALA A 202 -0.34 17.55 -14.62
C ALA A 202 0.81 17.99 -15.54
N GLY A 203 1.18 17.13 -16.49
CA GLY A 203 2.29 17.40 -17.41
C GLY A 203 3.69 17.05 -16.90
N ALA A 204 3.83 16.48 -15.68
CA ALA A 204 5.11 15.99 -15.18
C ALA A 204 5.81 15.09 -16.21
N SER A 205 6.98 15.53 -16.67
CA SER A 205 7.73 14.96 -17.80
C SER A 205 8.93 14.11 -17.37
N ARG A 206 9.13 13.93 -16.06
CA ARG A 206 10.13 13.02 -15.53
C ARG A 206 9.49 11.94 -14.68
N LEU A 207 9.93 10.70 -14.89
CA LEU A 207 9.55 9.55 -14.07
C LEU A 207 10.81 8.94 -13.46
N VAL A 208 10.89 8.92 -12.13
CA VAL A 208 11.96 8.27 -11.38
C VAL A 208 11.46 6.93 -10.86
N LEU A 209 12.17 5.84 -11.16
CA LEU A 209 11.93 4.52 -10.58
C LEU A 209 13.02 4.19 -9.57
N ALA A 210 12.63 3.75 -8.39
CA ALA A 210 13.53 3.23 -7.35
C ALA A 210 13.08 1.85 -6.87
N GLU A 211 13.90 1.16 -6.10
CA GLU A 211 13.57 -0.18 -5.58
C GLU A 211 12.54 -0.11 -4.46
N SER A 212 12.65 0.89 -3.58
CA SER A 212 11.72 1.12 -2.49
C SER A 212 11.14 2.53 -2.50
N ALA A 213 9.98 2.71 -1.85
CA ALA A 213 9.37 4.03 -1.70
C ALA A 213 10.26 4.97 -0.88
N ILE A 214 11.04 4.43 0.07
CA ILE A 214 11.99 5.20 0.87
C ILE A 214 13.12 5.74 -0.01
N ASP A 215 13.64 4.95 -0.95
CA ASP A 215 14.68 5.38 -1.88
C ASP A 215 14.16 6.39 -2.90
N ALA A 216 12.93 6.19 -3.39
CA ALA A 216 12.26 7.15 -4.25
C ALA A 216 12.11 8.53 -3.57
N MET A 217 11.64 8.55 -2.32
CA MET A 217 11.54 9.77 -1.52
C MET A 217 12.92 10.35 -1.19
N SER A 218 13.91 9.51 -0.90
CA SER A 218 15.27 9.96 -0.59
C SER A 218 15.92 10.60 -1.82
N TYR A 219 15.73 10.01 -3.00
CA TYR A 219 16.17 10.58 -4.28
C TYR A 219 15.59 11.97 -4.49
N HIS A 220 14.30 12.19 -4.20
CA HIS A 220 13.69 13.52 -4.31
C HIS A 220 14.36 14.55 -3.39
N VAL A 221 14.70 14.17 -2.16
CA VAL A 221 15.35 15.09 -1.23
C VAL A 221 16.77 15.44 -1.70
N VAL A 222 17.51 14.45 -2.22
CA VAL A 222 18.87 14.63 -2.74
C VAL A 222 18.88 15.38 -4.07
N ASN A 223 17.88 15.14 -4.93
CA ASN A 223 17.73 15.70 -6.27
C ASN A 223 16.31 16.31 -6.44
N PRO A 224 16.03 17.47 -5.83
CA PRO A 224 14.70 18.07 -5.90
C PRO A 224 14.29 18.36 -7.33
N ASP A 225 13.12 17.84 -7.71
CA ASP A 225 12.51 18.10 -9.01
C ASP A 225 10.99 18.21 -8.87
N ALA A 226 10.47 19.38 -9.23
CA ALA A 226 9.04 19.69 -9.15
C ALA A 226 8.22 19.08 -10.29
N GLU A 227 8.88 18.60 -11.35
CA GLU A 227 8.29 18.00 -12.55
C GLU A 227 8.48 16.47 -12.59
N ALA A 228 9.10 15.91 -11.56
CA ALA A 228 9.25 14.48 -11.39
C ALA A 228 8.04 13.83 -10.71
N ARG A 229 7.70 12.65 -11.20
CA ARG A 229 6.91 11.66 -10.48
C ARG A 229 7.79 10.48 -10.11
N TYR A 230 7.48 9.85 -9.00
CA TYR A 230 8.23 8.75 -8.43
C TYR A 230 7.41 7.47 -8.41
N LEU A 231 8.05 6.35 -8.76
CA LEU A 231 7.55 4.99 -8.62
C LEU A 231 8.54 4.15 -7.83
N SER A 232 8.04 3.11 -7.15
CA SER A 232 8.90 2.04 -6.67
C SER A 232 8.31 0.65 -6.92
N ILE A 233 9.23 -0.30 -7.15
CA ILE A 233 8.91 -1.70 -7.45
C ILE A 233 8.63 -2.48 -6.14
N GLY A 234 9.23 -2.08 -5.03
CA GLY A 234 9.13 -2.76 -3.73
C GLY A 234 10.05 -3.98 -3.65
N GLY A 235 11.30 -3.88 -4.12
CA GLY A 235 12.25 -4.98 -4.29
C GLY A 235 12.18 -5.61 -5.70
N THR A 236 12.28 -6.93 -5.80
CA THR A 236 12.31 -7.63 -7.10
C THR A 236 11.02 -7.49 -7.92
N MET A 237 11.13 -7.42 -9.24
CA MET A 237 9.97 -7.29 -10.12
C MET A 237 9.15 -8.59 -10.18
N ASN A 238 7.82 -8.50 -10.10
CA ASN A 238 6.91 -9.62 -10.30
C ASN A 238 6.31 -9.63 -11.71
N HIS A 239 5.60 -10.71 -12.09
CA HIS A 239 5.05 -10.87 -13.44
C HIS A 239 4.03 -9.80 -13.89
N GLY A 240 3.35 -9.12 -12.96
CA GLY A 240 2.33 -8.11 -13.27
C GLY A 240 2.86 -6.69 -13.37
N GLN A 241 4.00 -6.40 -12.74
CA GLN A 241 4.61 -5.08 -12.73
C GLN A 241 5.15 -4.61 -14.09
N PRO A 242 5.69 -5.45 -14.99
CA PRO A 242 6.17 -5.01 -16.29
C PRO A 242 5.18 -4.16 -17.08
N GLU A 243 3.91 -4.60 -17.16
CA GLU A 243 2.89 -3.85 -17.89
C GLU A 243 2.42 -2.59 -17.17
N LEU A 244 2.42 -2.60 -15.83
CA LEU A 244 2.16 -1.38 -15.05
C LEU A 244 3.24 -0.32 -15.29
N ILE A 245 4.51 -0.75 -15.32
CA ILE A 245 5.66 0.11 -15.58
C ILE A 245 5.61 0.65 -17.00
N ARG A 246 5.41 -0.20 -18.01
CA ARG A 246 5.27 0.21 -19.40
C ARG A 246 4.15 1.22 -19.57
N SER A 247 2.97 0.95 -19.02
CA SER A 247 1.83 1.88 -19.10
C SER A 247 2.10 3.20 -18.40
N ALA A 248 2.84 3.21 -17.30
CA ALA A 248 3.25 4.45 -16.64
C ALA A 248 4.18 5.29 -17.53
N MET A 249 5.08 4.65 -18.29
CA MET A 249 5.96 5.31 -19.25
C MET A 249 5.19 5.84 -20.47
N GLU A 250 4.25 5.07 -21.02
CA GLU A 250 3.44 5.46 -22.18
C GLU A 250 2.54 6.68 -21.90
N LYS A 251 2.14 6.88 -20.64
CA LYS A 251 1.34 8.03 -20.20
C LYS A 251 2.17 9.30 -20.00
N LEU A 252 3.49 9.25 -20.18
CA LEU A 252 4.33 10.42 -20.08
C LEU A 252 4.16 11.33 -21.33
N PRO A 253 4.24 12.65 -21.18
CA PRO A 253 4.26 13.56 -22.32
C PRO A 253 5.41 13.26 -23.30
N PRO A 254 5.29 13.59 -24.60
CA PRO A 254 6.40 13.49 -25.53
C PRO A 254 7.66 14.22 -25.04
N GLY A 255 8.84 13.64 -25.24
CA GLY A 255 10.11 14.20 -24.79
C GLY A 255 10.42 13.96 -23.30
N SER A 256 9.60 13.16 -22.60
CA SER A 256 9.84 12.81 -21.21
C SER A 256 11.06 11.92 -21.01
N GLU A 257 11.58 11.97 -19.78
CA GLU A 257 12.74 11.20 -19.34
C GLU A 257 12.35 10.25 -18.21
N VAL A 258 12.83 9.01 -18.31
CA VAL A 258 12.77 8.02 -17.24
C VAL A 258 14.15 7.91 -16.60
N ILE A 259 14.20 8.12 -15.28
CA ILE A 259 15.39 7.93 -14.46
C ILE A 259 15.26 6.62 -13.68
N LEU A 260 16.25 5.76 -13.82
CA LEU A 260 16.39 4.53 -13.05
C LEU A 260 17.34 4.79 -11.89
N ALA A 261 16.78 4.93 -10.69
CA ALA A 261 17.44 5.24 -9.44
C ALA A 261 17.42 4.02 -8.50
N PHE A 262 17.72 2.84 -9.04
CA PHE A 262 17.85 1.59 -8.29
C PHE A 262 19.13 1.51 -7.48
N ASP A 263 19.26 0.50 -6.63
CA ASP A 263 20.38 0.36 -5.71
C ASP A 263 21.66 0.03 -6.49
N TYR A 264 22.81 0.34 -5.91
CA TYR A 264 24.12 0.07 -6.50
C TYR A 264 24.59 -1.33 -6.09
N ASP A 265 23.89 -2.34 -6.62
CA ASP A 265 24.21 -3.75 -6.48
C ASP A 265 23.72 -4.56 -7.70
N GLU A 266 23.92 -5.89 -7.66
CA GLU A 266 23.52 -6.80 -8.74
C GLU A 266 22.00 -6.79 -9.00
N GLY A 267 21.19 -6.58 -7.95
CA GLY A 267 19.74 -6.51 -8.06
C GLY A 267 19.28 -5.25 -8.79
N GLY A 268 19.87 -4.10 -8.44
CA GLY A 268 19.60 -2.83 -9.10
C GLY A 268 20.08 -2.79 -10.55
N GLU A 269 21.16 -3.48 -10.89
CA GLU A 269 21.59 -3.66 -12.29
C GLU A 269 20.59 -4.54 -13.07
N ALA A 270 20.15 -5.66 -12.50
CA ALA A 270 19.14 -6.50 -13.14
C ALA A 270 17.81 -5.74 -13.38
N LEU A 271 17.33 -4.99 -12.38
CA LEU A 271 16.15 -4.13 -12.55
C LEU A 271 16.35 -3.04 -13.61
N THR A 272 17.58 -2.51 -13.73
CA THR A 272 17.91 -1.52 -14.76
C THR A 272 17.75 -2.12 -16.15
N GLU A 273 18.28 -3.32 -16.39
CA GLU A 273 18.16 -4.04 -17.66
C GLU A 273 16.69 -4.35 -17.97
N GLU A 274 15.96 -4.95 -17.01
CA GLU A 274 14.56 -5.32 -17.17
C GLU A 274 13.69 -4.10 -17.50
N VAL A 275 13.80 -3.00 -16.75
CA VAL A 275 12.99 -1.80 -16.96
C VAL A 275 13.36 -1.09 -18.27
N THR A 276 14.64 -1.08 -18.65
CA THR A 276 15.07 -0.49 -19.92
C THR A 276 14.47 -1.25 -21.10
N ALA A 277 14.38 -2.59 -21.02
CA ALA A 277 13.76 -3.41 -22.05
C ALA A 277 12.24 -3.18 -22.19
N LEU A 278 11.57 -2.68 -21.16
CA LEU A 278 10.14 -2.36 -21.19
C LEU A 278 9.83 -0.99 -21.81
N ALA A 279 10.81 -0.10 -21.88
CA ALA A 279 10.60 1.29 -22.25
C ALA A 279 10.21 1.44 -23.73
N PRO A 280 9.16 2.23 -24.04
CA PRO A 280 8.85 2.60 -25.41
C PRO A 280 10.04 3.34 -26.06
N SER A 281 10.25 3.16 -27.36
CA SER A 281 11.36 3.76 -28.11
C SER A 281 11.37 5.30 -28.08
N SER A 282 10.22 5.93 -27.78
CA SER A 282 10.07 7.38 -27.63
C SER A 282 10.54 7.93 -26.29
N ILE A 283 10.82 7.06 -25.31
CA ILE A 283 11.19 7.44 -23.95
C ILE A 283 12.71 7.38 -23.78
N ARG A 284 13.30 8.47 -23.31
CA ARG A 284 14.71 8.48 -22.91
C ARG A 284 14.84 7.85 -21.53
N VAL A 285 15.50 6.71 -21.45
CA VAL A 285 15.82 6.05 -20.18
C VAL A 285 17.27 6.38 -19.80
N ARG A 286 17.49 6.71 -18.52
CA ARG A 286 18.82 6.97 -17.97
C ARG A 286 18.98 6.35 -16.59
N ARG A 287 20.02 5.53 -16.43
CA ARG A 287 20.47 5.03 -15.13
C ARG A 287 21.22 6.11 -14.36
N VAL A 288 20.91 6.27 -13.08
CA VAL A 288 21.63 7.17 -12.16
C VAL A 288 22.00 6.38 -10.91
N LEU A 289 23.28 6.41 -10.56
CA LEU A 289 23.83 5.75 -9.38
C LEU A 289 23.98 6.74 -8.22
N PRO A 290 23.91 6.25 -6.96
CA PRO A 290 24.46 6.95 -5.81
C PRO A 290 25.88 7.48 -6.10
N PRO A 291 26.24 8.70 -5.63
CA PRO A 291 27.61 9.19 -5.77
C PRO A 291 28.62 8.26 -5.09
N VAL A 292 29.81 8.16 -5.68
CA VAL A 292 30.89 7.28 -5.18
C VAL A 292 31.18 7.60 -3.71
N GLY A 293 31.17 6.57 -2.87
CA GLY A 293 31.42 6.68 -1.43
C GLY A 293 30.21 7.11 -0.58
N MET A 294 29.07 7.42 -1.19
CA MET A 294 27.88 7.89 -0.46
C MET A 294 26.87 6.80 -0.09
N GLY A 295 27.18 5.53 -0.35
CA GLY A 295 26.34 4.38 -0.01
C GLY A 295 25.90 3.57 -1.24
N LYS A 296 25.10 2.55 -0.97
CA LYS A 296 24.55 1.63 -1.98
C LYS A 296 23.16 2.03 -2.45
N ASP A 297 22.38 2.71 -1.63
CA ASP A 297 21.02 3.16 -1.97
C ASP A 297 20.87 4.68 -1.76
N TRP A 298 19.77 5.25 -2.24
CA TRP A 298 19.52 6.69 -2.14
C TRP A 298 19.20 7.14 -0.72
N ASN A 299 18.74 6.24 0.15
CA ASN A 299 18.54 6.56 1.56
C ASN A 299 19.85 6.68 2.33
N GLU A 300 20.84 5.85 2.04
CA GLU A 300 22.21 5.98 2.56
C GLU A 300 22.82 7.32 2.13
N VAL A 301 22.66 7.70 0.86
CA VAL A 301 23.12 9.02 0.36
C VAL A 301 22.48 10.16 1.16
N LEU A 302 21.15 10.12 1.34
CA LEU A 302 20.42 11.13 2.10
C LEU A 302 20.90 11.20 3.55
N LYS A 303 21.07 10.05 4.20
CA LYS A 303 21.52 9.98 5.59
C LYS A 303 22.92 10.54 5.74
N GLN A 304 23.83 10.21 4.83
CA GLN A 304 25.18 10.79 4.83
C GLN A 304 25.14 12.31 4.63
N GLN A 305 24.36 12.83 3.68
CA GLN A 305 24.21 14.29 3.48
C GLN A 305 23.66 15.00 4.71
N LYS A 306 22.76 14.36 5.46
CA LYS A 306 22.18 14.89 6.70
C LYS A 306 23.00 14.57 7.96
N GLY A 307 24.15 13.90 7.84
CA GLY A 307 24.97 13.48 8.99
C GLY A 307 24.27 12.49 9.92
N ILE A 308 23.29 11.73 9.43
CA ILE A 308 22.54 10.72 10.18
C ILE A 308 23.36 9.43 10.19
N VAL A 309 23.96 9.14 11.33
CA VAL A 309 24.67 7.88 11.59
C VAL A 309 23.71 6.82 12.10
N ASP A 310 23.73 5.64 11.47
CA ASP A 310 23.12 4.46 12.06
C ASP A 310 23.93 4.07 13.31
N PRO A 311 23.28 3.86 14.46
CA PRO A 311 23.98 3.33 15.62
C PRO A 311 24.21 1.83 15.43
N VAL A 312 25.22 1.41 14.67
CA VAL A 312 25.82 0.08 14.78
C VAL A 312 27.34 0.13 14.56
N CYS A 313 28.07 -0.36 15.57
CA CYS A 313 29.51 -0.65 15.60
C CYS A 313 30.44 0.50 15.22
N ALA A 314 30.78 1.33 16.22
CA ALA A 314 32.12 1.90 16.24
C ALA A 314 33.13 0.75 16.11
N PRO A 315 34.15 0.83 15.24
CA PRO A 315 35.24 -0.11 15.27
C PRO A 315 35.95 0.10 16.60
N THR A 316 35.82 -0.84 17.53
CA THR A 316 36.71 -0.89 18.68
C THR A 316 38.10 -1.23 18.15
N VAL A 317 38.84 -0.20 17.75
CA VAL A 317 40.30 -0.29 17.64
C VAL A 317 40.80 -0.39 19.08
N GLY A 318 40.88 -1.60 19.59
CA GLY A 318 41.60 -1.95 20.80
C GLY A 318 42.93 -2.56 20.41
N SER A 319 43.96 -1.73 20.30
CA SER A 319 45.33 -2.22 20.36
C SER A 319 45.63 -2.67 21.80
N GLU A 320 46.39 -3.76 21.87
CA GLU A 320 47.34 -4.13 22.94
C GLU A 320 46.99 -5.19 24.01
N PHE A 321 47.95 -6.14 24.08
CA PHE A 321 48.39 -7.01 25.17
C PHE A 321 47.58 -8.27 25.59
N GLY A 322 47.94 -9.37 24.92
CA GLY A 322 48.59 -10.55 25.54
C GLY A 322 48.09 -11.08 26.89
N LYS A 323 47.53 -12.29 26.86
CA LYS A 323 47.87 -13.44 27.74
C LYS A 323 47.07 -14.67 27.32
N THR A 324 47.78 -15.74 26.99
CA THR A 324 47.24 -17.08 26.74
C THR A 324 46.71 -17.70 28.03
N PRO A 325 45.53 -18.35 28.02
CA PRO A 325 45.19 -19.39 28.98
C PRO A 325 45.06 -20.78 28.31
N PRO A 326 45.10 -21.87 29.09
CA PRO A 326 45.59 -23.18 28.64
C PRO A 326 44.55 -24.00 27.87
N ALA A 327 45.08 -24.96 27.09
CA ALA A 327 44.33 -25.95 26.34
C ALA A 327 43.48 -26.85 27.25
N SER A 328 42.20 -27.03 26.90
CA SER A 328 41.39 -28.17 27.35
C SER A 328 40.75 -28.88 26.17
N THR A 329 41.15 -30.13 25.97
CA THR A 329 40.67 -31.11 25.00
C THR A 329 39.17 -31.39 25.13
N VAL A 330 38.42 -31.26 24.03
CA VAL A 330 37.08 -31.85 23.88
C VAL A 330 37.01 -32.58 22.52
N ALA A 331 36.57 -33.83 22.58
CA ALA A 331 36.59 -34.81 21.49
C ALA A 331 35.59 -34.52 20.36
N PRO A 332 35.86 -34.97 19.11
CA PRO A 332 35.00 -34.72 17.97
C PRO A 332 33.74 -35.62 17.96
N PRO A 333 32.55 -35.09 17.62
CA PRO A 333 31.36 -35.92 17.44
C PRO A 333 31.39 -36.72 16.12
N ARG A 334 30.86 -37.94 16.20
CA ARG A 334 30.85 -38.99 15.18
C ARG A 334 30.03 -38.64 13.93
N LYS A 335 30.54 -39.02 12.75
CA LYS A 335 29.85 -38.97 11.46
C LYS A 335 28.61 -39.89 11.46
N ALA A 336 27.42 -39.33 11.23
CA ALA A 336 26.20 -40.10 10.98
C ALA A 336 26.01 -40.33 9.46
N ARG A 337 25.71 -41.58 9.09
CA ARG A 337 25.53 -42.08 7.72
C ARG A 337 24.17 -41.69 7.14
N TRP A 338 24.15 -41.36 5.85
CA TRP A 338 22.93 -41.23 5.02
C TRP A 338 22.31 -42.60 4.67
N PRO A 339 20.97 -42.76 4.71
CA PRO A 339 20.30 -43.98 4.27
C PRO A 339 20.07 -44.00 2.75
N ARG A 340 20.30 -45.18 2.14
CA ARG A 340 20.06 -45.46 0.69
C ARG A 340 18.57 -45.76 0.40
N PRO A 341 18.10 -45.55 -0.86
CA PRO A 341 16.70 -45.74 -1.23
C PRO A 341 16.32 -47.21 -1.37
N LYS A 342 15.09 -47.56 -0.98
CA LYS A 342 14.48 -48.86 -1.21
C LYS A 342 13.74 -48.86 -2.55
N ASN A 343 14.23 -49.61 -3.52
CA ASN A 343 13.41 -50.10 -4.64
C ASN A 343 12.50 -51.22 -4.12
N LYS A 344 11.20 -51.12 -4.41
CA LYS A 344 10.28 -52.26 -4.39
C LYS A 344 9.83 -52.53 -5.83
N ARG A 345 9.81 -53.82 -6.14
CA ARG A 345 9.43 -54.45 -7.41
C ARG A 345 7.97 -54.18 -7.76
#